data_AF-W1X6B3-F1
#
_entry.id   AF-W1X6B3-F1
#
_cell.length_a   1.000
_cell.length_b   1.000
_cell.length_c   1.000
_cell.angle_alpha   90.00
_cell.angle_beta   90.00
_cell.angle_gamma   90.00
#
_symmetry.space_group_name_H-M   'P 1'
#
loop_
_entity.id
_entity.type
_entity.pdbx_description
1 polymer ?
#
loop_
_entity_poly.entity_id
_entity_poly.type
_entity_poly.pdbx_seq_one_letter_code
_entity_poly.pdbx_strand_id
1 'polypeptide(L)'
;MSSVSNRNGKGFFSGAVIGALGGLIGLGGAEFRLPVLIGSFKIPSLEAVIFNKAMRLAGGAIALIFRTKSISFDQLVAHLDIVINLLAGSLIGAWWAAGRAIKMSRIWLDR
;
A
#
# COMPACT_ATOMS: atom_id res chain seq x y z
N MET A 1 -6.19 -3.26 30.51
CA MET A 1 -5.72 -4.24 29.49
C MET A 1 -6.74 -4.59 28.40
N SER A 2 -8.07 -4.56 28.65
CA SER A 2 -9.08 -5.04 27.69
C SER A 2 -9.19 -4.21 26.40
N SER A 3 -9.03 -2.89 26.45
CA SER A 3 -9.19 -2.02 25.27
C SER A 3 -8.08 -2.19 24.23
N VAL A 4 -6.85 -2.47 24.64
CA VAL A 4 -5.69 -2.67 23.75
C VAL A 4 -5.79 -4.01 23.03
N SER A 5 -6.14 -5.08 23.74
CA SER A 5 -6.36 -6.40 23.14
C SER A 5 -7.46 -6.37 22.07
N ASN A 6 -8.55 -5.64 22.32
CA ASN A 6 -9.65 -5.50 21.37
C ASN A 6 -9.28 -4.68 20.13
N ARG A 7 -8.41 -3.66 20.26
CA ARG A 7 -7.85 -2.92 19.12
C ARG A 7 -6.93 -3.79 18.27
N ASN A 8 -6.10 -4.62 18.91
CA ASN A 8 -5.19 -5.54 18.21
C ASN A 8 -5.97 -6.59 17.41
N GLY A 9 -7.04 -7.15 17.99
CA GLY A 9 -7.93 -8.10 17.28
C GLY A 9 -8.60 -7.47 16.06
N LYS A 10 -9.10 -6.24 16.17
CA LYS A 10 -9.65 -5.48 15.03
C LYS A 10 -8.59 -5.21 13.96
N GLY A 11 -7.36 -4.89 14.36
CA GLY A 11 -6.22 -4.69 13.45
C GLY A 11 -5.91 -5.94 12.65
N PHE A 12 -5.81 -7.08 13.33
CA PHE A 12 -5.53 -8.36 12.70
C PHE A 12 -6.65 -8.77 11.73
N PHE A 13 -7.91 -8.71 12.17
CA PHE A 13 -9.05 -9.11 11.34
C PHE A 13 -9.20 -8.21 10.10
N SER A 14 -9.15 -6.89 10.30
CA SER A 14 -9.25 -5.95 9.18
C SER A 14 -8.08 -6.11 8.20
N GLY A 15 -6.86 -6.31 8.70
CA GLY A 15 -5.68 -6.63 7.89
C GLY A 15 -5.83 -7.92 7.09
N ALA A 16 -6.38 -8.98 7.69
CA ALA A 16 -6.62 -10.26 7.02
C ALA A 16 -7.64 -10.13 5.88
N VAL A 17 -8.77 -9.45 6.13
CA VAL A 17 -9.81 -9.20 5.12
C VAL A 17 -9.26 -8.35 3.97
N ILE A 18 -8.58 -7.25 4.29
CA ILE A 18 -7.98 -6.37 3.27
C ILE A 18 -6.90 -7.10 2.47
N GLY A 19 -6.09 -7.93 3.14
CA GLY A 19 -5.06 -8.74 2.50
C GLY A 19 -5.65 -9.75 1.52
N ALA A 20 -6.71 -10.46 1.94
CA ALA A 20 -7.40 -11.42 1.09
C ALA A 20 -8.06 -10.73 -0.13
N LEU A 21 -8.88 -9.70 0.10
CA LEU A 21 -9.56 -8.97 -0.99
C LEU A 21 -8.55 -8.30 -1.93
N GLY A 22 -7.57 -7.59 -1.37
CA GLY A 22 -6.53 -6.90 -2.12
C GLY A 22 -5.62 -7.84 -2.92
N GLY A 23 -5.36 -9.04 -2.39
CA GLY A 23 -4.59 -10.09 -3.05
C GLY A 23 -5.37 -10.75 -4.19
N LEU A 24 -6.63 -11.11 -3.96
CA LEU A 24 -7.50 -11.74 -4.96
C LEU A 24 -7.80 -10.80 -6.15
N ILE A 25 -7.99 -9.51 -5.90
CA ILE A 25 -8.25 -8.52 -6.95
C ILE A 25 -6.94 -8.09 -7.66
N GLY A 26 -5.78 -8.30 -7.02
CA GLY A 26 -4.48 -7.87 -7.56
C GLY A 26 -4.17 -6.38 -7.37
N LEU A 27 -5.02 -5.62 -6.67
CA LEU A 27 -4.81 -4.18 -6.40
C LEU A 27 -3.87 -3.90 -5.21
N GLY A 28 -3.46 -4.94 -4.47
CA GLY A 28 -2.57 -4.80 -3.31
C GLY A 28 -3.24 -4.21 -2.06
N GLY A 29 -4.59 -4.12 -2.06
CA GLY A 29 -5.42 -3.77 -0.90
C GLY A 29 -5.40 -2.30 -0.49
N ALA A 30 -4.72 -1.43 -1.24
CA ALA A 30 -4.45 -0.05 -0.83
C ALA A 30 -5.68 0.84 -0.69
N GLU A 31 -6.69 0.62 -1.53
CA GLU A 31 -7.93 1.38 -1.52
C GLU A 31 -8.79 1.02 -0.31
N PHE A 32 -8.66 -0.21 0.19
CA PHE A 32 -9.41 -0.70 1.34
C PHE A 32 -8.76 -0.34 2.68
N ARG A 33 -7.44 -0.10 2.72
CA ARG A 33 -6.73 0.29 3.95
C ARG A 33 -7.08 1.71 4.40
N LEU A 34 -7.13 2.67 3.46
CA LEU A 34 -7.34 4.08 3.80
C LEU A 34 -8.65 4.32 4.58
N PRO A 35 -9.82 3.83 4.12
CA PRO A 35 -11.09 3.99 4.82
C PRO A 35 -11.09 3.32 6.20
N VAL A 36 -10.41 2.18 6.34
CA VAL A 36 -10.29 1.48 7.62
C VAL A 36 -9.39 2.25 8.59
N LEU A 37 -8.24 2.77 8.14
CA LEU A 37 -7.31 3.52 8.98
C LEU A 37 -7.92 4.84 9.47
N ILE A 38 -8.59 5.58 8.59
CA ILE A 38 -9.21 6.86 8.93
C ILE A 38 -10.52 6.64 9.69
N GLY A 39 -11.40 5.76 9.21
CA GLY A 39 -12.72 5.54 9.81
C GLY A 39 -12.69 4.70 11.09
N SER A 40 -12.06 3.52 11.06
CA SER A 40 -12.07 2.57 12.18
C SER A 40 -10.98 2.87 13.21
N PHE A 41 -9.79 3.28 12.77
CA PHE A 41 -8.64 3.56 13.65
C PHE A 41 -8.43 5.05 13.97
N LYS A 42 -9.17 5.96 13.30
CA LYS A 42 -9.12 7.41 13.52
C LYS A 42 -7.70 8.01 13.39
N ILE A 43 -6.91 7.44 12.49
CA ILE A 43 -5.57 7.95 12.17
C ILE A 43 -5.71 9.21 11.30
N PRO A 44 -4.97 10.30 11.55
CA PRO A 44 -4.92 11.47 10.69
C PRO A 44 -4.70 11.12 9.22
N SER A 45 -5.42 11.78 8.31
CA SER A 45 -5.46 11.43 6.88
C SER A 45 -4.07 11.37 6.24
N LEU A 46 -3.19 12.32 6.58
CA LEU A 46 -1.82 12.34 6.05
C LEU A 46 -1.01 11.11 6.50
N GLU A 47 -1.11 10.75 7.79
CA GLU A 47 -0.42 9.60 8.37
C GLU A 47 -0.97 8.29 7.78
N ALA A 48 -2.29 8.20 7.61
CA ALA A 48 -2.94 7.06 6.97
C ALA A 48 -2.48 6.88 5.51
N VAL A 49 -2.32 7.98 4.76
CA VAL A 49 -1.80 7.96 3.38
C VAL A 49 -0.34 7.51 3.33
N ILE A 50 0.51 8.02 4.22
CA ILE A 50 1.93 7.64 4.29
C ILE A 50 2.04 6.13 4.62
N PHE A 51 1.32 5.69 5.65
CA PHE A 51 1.28 4.28 6.04
C PHE A 51 0.77 3.39 4.90
N ASN A 52 -0.29 3.81 4.20
CA ASN A 52 -0.83 3.06 3.08
C ASN A 52 0.17 2.90 1.91
N LYS A 53 0.92 3.96 1.58
CA LYS A 53 2.00 3.90 0.58
C LYS A 53 3.11 2.95 1.01
N ALA A 54 3.56 3.02 2.27
CA ALA A 54 4.59 2.12 2.80
C ALA A 54 4.15 0.65 2.72
N MET A 55 2.91 0.35 3.10
CA MET A 55 2.37 -1.00 3.07
C MET A 55 2.23 -1.57 1.65
N ARG A 56 1.95 -0.74 0.64
CA ARG A 56 1.98 -1.18 -0.77
C ARG A 56 3.38 -1.61 -1.20
N LEU A 57 4.41 -0.84 -0.84
CA LEU A 57 5.80 -1.19 -1.15
C LEU A 57 6.22 -2.49 -0.45
N ALA A 58 5.91 -2.62 0.85
CA ALA A 58 6.20 -3.83 1.61
C ALA A 58 5.51 -5.07 1.01
N GLY A 59 4.21 -4.98 0.73
CA GLY A 59 3.44 -6.06 0.12
C GLY A 59 3.95 -6.44 -1.28
N GLY A 60 4.34 -5.45 -2.09
CA GLY A 60 4.93 -5.66 -3.42
C GLY A 60 6.28 -6.35 -3.36
N ALA A 61 7.17 -5.95 -2.42
CA ALA A 61 8.46 -6.60 -2.23
C ALA A 61 8.30 -8.07 -1.82
N ILE A 62 7.39 -8.36 -0.89
CA ILE A 62 7.05 -9.73 -0.49
C ILE A 62 6.51 -10.51 -1.70
N ALA A 63 5.55 -9.94 -2.44
CA ALA A 63 4.98 -10.59 -3.63
C ALA A 63 6.05 -10.91 -4.69
N LEU A 64 7.03 -10.02 -4.89
CA LEU A 64 8.14 -10.24 -5.80
C LEU A 64 8.99 -11.44 -5.37
N ILE A 65 9.35 -11.53 -4.08
CA ILE A 65 10.10 -12.67 -3.53
C ILE A 65 9.35 -13.99 -3.72
N PHE A 66 8.03 -14.00 -3.54
CA PHE A 66 7.25 -15.21 -3.79
C PHE A 66 7.14 -15.53 -5.28
N ARG A 67 7.10 -14.51 -6.14
CA ARG A 67 6.97 -14.66 -7.59
C ARG A 67 8.26 -15.13 -8.26
N THR A 68 9.43 -14.91 -7.67
CA THR A 68 10.70 -15.50 -8.19
C THR A 68 10.72 -17.03 -8.14
N LYS A 69 9.83 -17.68 -7.36
CA LYS A 69 9.67 -19.14 -7.38
C LYS A 69 8.84 -19.65 -8.57
N SER A 70 8.08 -18.78 -9.21
CA SER A 70 7.13 -19.13 -10.27
C SER A 70 7.55 -18.65 -11.66
N ILE A 71 8.46 -17.67 -11.76
CA ILE A 71 8.87 -17.05 -13.02
C ILE A 71 10.38 -17.26 -13.19
N SER A 72 10.81 -17.65 -14.39
CA SER A 72 12.23 -17.79 -14.69
C SER A 72 12.91 -16.42 -14.73
N PHE A 73 14.10 -16.33 -14.14
CA PHE A 73 14.85 -15.08 -14.10
C PHE A 73 15.23 -14.58 -15.51
N ASP A 74 15.41 -15.50 -16.46
CA ASP A 74 15.73 -15.21 -17.85
C ASP A 74 14.63 -14.38 -18.55
N GLN A 75 13.36 -14.72 -18.32
CA GLN A 75 12.22 -13.95 -18.82
C GLN A 75 12.13 -12.55 -18.20
N LEU A 76 12.53 -12.40 -16.93
CA LEU A 76 12.56 -11.10 -16.28
C LEU A 76 13.64 -10.20 -16.89
N VAL A 77 14.83 -10.76 -17.16
CA VAL A 77 15.94 -10.04 -17.81
C VAL A 77 15.56 -9.57 -19.21
N ALA A 78 14.87 -10.43 -19.98
CA ALA A 78 14.39 -10.10 -21.32
C ALA A 78 13.40 -8.92 -21.38
N HIS A 79 12.73 -8.60 -20.27
CA HIS A 79 11.73 -7.52 -20.17
C HIS A 79 12.12 -6.43 -19.15
N LEU A 80 13.42 -6.30 -18.84
CA LEU A 80 13.92 -5.28 -17.90
C LEU A 80 13.61 -3.85 -18.36
N ASP A 81 13.54 -3.62 -19.66
CA ASP A 81 13.12 -2.35 -20.25
C ASP A 81 11.72 -1.93 -19.78
N ILE A 82 10.76 -2.85 -19.81
CA ILE A 82 9.39 -2.61 -19.35
C ILE A 82 9.37 -2.38 -17.84
N VAL A 83 10.10 -3.19 -17.09
CA VAL A 83 10.19 -3.08 -15.62
C VAL A 83 10.78 -1.73 -15.22
N ILE A 84 11.90 -1.33 -15.81
CA ILE A 84 12.57 -0.06 -15.52
C ILE A 84 11.67 1.11 -15.91
N ASN A 85 11.00 1.07 -17.06
CA ASN A 85 10.10 2.13 -17.50
C ASN A 85 8.91 2.31 -16.54
N LEU A 86 8.24 1.22 -16.16
CA LEU A 86 7.16 1.24 -15.18
C LEU A 86 7.63 1.72 -13.80
N LEU A 87 8.80 1.27 -13.34
CA LEU A 87 9.38 1.70 -12.07
C LEU A 87 9.74 3.19 -12.10
N ALA A 88 10.39 3.67 -13.16
CA ALA A 88 10.74 5.08 -13.31
C ALA A 88 9.50 5.96 -13.32
N GLY A 89 8.51 5.64 -14.16
CA GLY A 89 7.26 6.39 -14.24
C GLY A 89 6.49 6.41 -12.92
N SER A 90 6.37 5.25 -12.26
CA SER A 90 5.67 5.16 -10.97
C SER A 90 6.41 5.87 -9.84
N LEU A 91 7.74 5.82 -9.80
CA LEU A 91 8.55 6.48 -8.77
C LEU A 91 8.53 8.01 -8.93
N ILE A 92 8.69 8.50 -10.16
CA ILE A 92 8.61 9.94 -10.49
C ILE A 92 7.20 10.46 -10.17
N GLY A 93 6.17 9.76 -10.62
CA GLY A 93 4.78 10.11 -10.33
C GLY A 93 4.47 10.10 -8.83
N ALA A 94 4.95 9.10 -8.10
CA ALA A 94 4.77 8.99 -6.65
C ALA A 94 5.49 10.12 -5.90
N TRP A 95 6.73 10.46 -6.31
CA TRP A 95 7.48 11.58 -5.74
C TRP A 95 6.76 12.90 -5.95
N TRP A 96 6.35 13.19 -7.19
CA TRP A 96 5.67 14.43 -7.53
C TRP A 96 4.34 14.55 -6.78
N ALA A 97 3.52 13.50 -6.77
CA ALA A 97 2.25 13.47 -6.06
C ALA A 97 2.42 13.62 -4.54
N ALA A 98 3.39 12.92 -3.93
CA ALA A 98 3.68 13.05 -2.50
C ALA A 98 4.15 14.47 -2.14
N GLY A 99 5.03 15.06 -2.97
CA GLY A 99 5.52 16.43 -2.79
C GLY A 99 4.40 17.48 -2.86
N ARG A 100 3.36 17.25 -3.67
CA ARG A 100 2.16 18.08 -3.70
C ARG A 100 1.26 17.84 -2.49
N ALA A 101 1.01 16.59 -2.13
CA ALA A 101 0.13 16.21 -1.02
C ALA A 101 0.60 16.77 0.33
N ILE A 102 1.91 16.75 0.61
CA ILE A 102 2.46 17.27 1.87
C ILE A 102 2.29 18.80 1.99
N LYS A 103 2.14 19.51 0.87
CA LYS A 103 1.95 20.97 0.83
C LYS A 103 0.47 21.38 0.82
N MET A 104 -0.47 20.43 0.72
CA MET A 104 -1.90 20.74 0.70
C MET A 104 -2.41 21.09 2.10
N SER A 105 -3.38 22.01 2.16
CA SER A 105 -4.09 22.34 3.40
C SER A 105 -4.83 21.12 3.94
N ARG A 106 -4.79 20.89 5.25
CA ARG A 106 -5.49 19.77 5.92
C ARG A 106 -6.98 19.75 5.61
N ILE A 107 -7.60 20.91 5.42
CA ILE A 107 -9.02 21.05 5.05
C ILE A 107 -9.33 20.36 3.71
N TRP A 108 -8.36 20.31 2.78
CA TRP A 108 -8.49 19.60 1.51
C TRP A 108 -8.08 18.13 1.59
N LEU A 109 -7.32 17.75 2.62
CA LEU A 109 -6.90 16.36 2.84
C LEU A 109 -7.98 15.53 3.56
N ASP A 110 -8.79 16.20 4.37
CA ASP A 110 -9.83 15.60 5.20
C ASP A 110 -11.24 15.66 4.56
N ARG A 111 -11.35 16.19 3.34
CA ARG A 111 -12.58 16.16 2.51
C ARG A 111 -12.60 14.91 1.65
#